data_AF-A0A3C0PCD0-F1
#
_entry.id   AF-A0A3C0PCD0-F1
#
_cell.length_a   1.000
_cell.length_b   1.000
_cell.length_c   1.000
_cell.angle_alpha   90.00
_cell.angle_beta   90.00
_cell.angle_gamma   90.00
#
_symmetry.space_group_name_H-M   'P 1'
#
loop_
_entity.id
_entity.type
_entity.pdbx_description
1 polymer ?
#
loop_
_entity_poly.entity_id
_entity_poly.type
_entity_poly.pdbx_seq_one_letter_code
_entity_poly.pdbx_strand_id
1 'polypeptide(L)' 'MKINECIKSLRLEQNLTQQQLADLLFVSQDTISLWELGKSLPDVKSVINMTKIFKVTSDYILCIEK' A
#
# COMPACT_ATOMS: atom_id res chain seq x y z
N MET A 1 9.29 9.14 -6.88
CA MET A 1 7.93 8.59 -6.64
C MET A 1 7.64 8.67 -5.15
N LYS A 2 6.41 8.97 -4.70
CA LYS A 2 6.08 9.01 -3.25
C LYS A 2 5.36 7.74 -2.81
N ILE A 3 5.44 7.39 -1.51
CA ILE A 3 4.82 6.19 -0.92
C ILE A 3 3.35 5.99 -1.34
N ASN A 4 2.57 7.07 -1.36
CA ASN A 4 1.16 7.02 -1.75
C ASN A 4 0.95 6.59 -3.22
N GLU A 5 1.86 7.02 -4.11
CA GLU A 5 1.87 6.62 -5.52
C GLU A 5 2.33 5.16 -5.67
N CYS A 6 3.38 4.74 -4.93
CA CYS A 6 3.84 3.34 -4.95
C CYS A 6 2.72 2.38 -4.52
N ILE A 7 2.01 2.67 -3.41
CA ILE A 7 0.90 1.84 -2.92
C ILE A 7 -0.19 1.72 -3.98
N LYS A 8 -0.59 2.83 -4.59
CA LYS A 8 -1.64 2.85 -5.62
C LYS A 8 -1.22 2.05 -6.86
N SER A 9 0.01 2.23 -7.33
CA SER A 9 0.52 1.50 -8.49
C SER A 9 0.58 0.00 -8.24
N LEU A 10 1.15 -0.43 -7.10
CA LEU A 10 1.21 -1.85 -6.73
C LEU A 10 -0.19 -2.48 -6.62
N ARG A 11 -1.16 -1.76 -6.06
CA ARG A 11 -2.55 -2.22 -6.00
C ARG A 11 -3.13 -2.44 -7.40
N LEU A 12 -2.92 -1.50 -8.31
CA LEU A 12 -3.41 -1.57 -9.68
C LEU A 12 -2.72 -2.66 -10.50
N GLU A 13 -1.42 -2.88 -10.31
CA GLU A 13 -0.66 -3.97 -10.93
C GLU A 13 -1.19 -5.35 -10.55
N GLN A 14 -1.69 -5.50 -9.31
CA GLN A 14 -2.35 -6.71 -8.84
C GLN A 14 -3.85 -6.77 -9.20
N ASN A 15 -4.38 -5.82 -9.96
CA ASN A 15 -5.80 -5.71 -10.32
C ASN A 15 -6.75 -5.70 -9.11
N LEU A 16 -6.32 -5.12 -7.98
CA LEU A 16 -7.12 -5.04 -6.76
C LEU A 16 -7.90 -3.72 -6.70
N THR A 17 -9.14 -3.78 -6.21
CA THR A 17 -9.86 -2.58 -5.75
C THR A 17 -9.33 -2.12 -4.39
N GLN A 18 -9.61 -0.88 -3.99
CA GLN A 18 -9.24 -0.40 -2.65
C GLN A 18 -9.88 -1.23 -1.54
N GLN A 19 -11.11 -1.71 -1.74
CA GLN A 19 -11.79 -2.59 -0.78
C GLN A 19 -11.07 -3.94 -0.66
N GLN A 20 -10.69 -4.56 -1.79
CA GLN A 20 -9.98 -5.84 -1.76
C GLN A 20 -8.62 -5.73 -1.05
N LEU A 21 -7.88 -4.65 -1.28
CA LEU A 21 -6.62 -4.41 -0.55
C LEU A 21 -6.88 -4.18 0.95
N ALA A 22 -7.95 -3.46 1.29
CA ALA A 22 -8.34 -3.21 2.67
C ALA A 22 -8.67 -4.53 3.41
N ASP A 23 -9.41 -5.42 2.75
CA ASP A 23 -9.77 -6.74 3.28
C ASP A 23 -8.51 -7.60 3.53
N LEU A 24 -7.54 -7.59 2.60
CA LEU A 24 -6.27 -8.31 2.75
C LEU A 24 -5.38 -7.75 3.88
N LEU A 25 -5.49 -6.46 4.16
CA LEU A 25 -4.70 -5.77 5.18
C LEU A 25 -5.43 -5.64 6.52
N PHE A 26 -6.69 -6.09 6.61
CA PHE A 26 -7.55 -5.95 7.78
C PHE A 26 -7.73 -4.49 8.24
N VAL A 27 -7.90 -3.58 7.27
CA VAL A 27 -8.17 -2.15 7.50
C VAL A 27 -9.45 -1.74 6.75
N SER A 28 -9.90 -0.49 6.90
CA SER A 28 -11.02 0.03 6.12
C SER A 28 -10.60 0.49 4.73
N GLN A 29 -11.52 0.47 3.76
CA GLN A 29 -11.27 1.03 2.42
C GLN A 29 -10.93 2.52 2.46
N ASP A 30 -11.52 3.27 3.40
CA ASP A 30 -11.15 4.66 3.67
C ASP A 30 -9.67 4.80 4.08
N THR A 31 -9.15 3.86 4.86
CA THR A 31 -7.73 3.85 5.26
C THR A 31 -6.83 3.72 4.04
N ILE A 32 -7.14 2.79 3.12
CA ILE A 32 -6.42 2.65 1.84
C ILE A 32 -6.52 3.93 1.02
N SER A 33 -7.70 4.53 0.94
CA SER A 33 -7.90 5.80 0.22
C SER A 33 -7.04 6.93 0.80
N LEU A 34 -6.97 7.06 2.12
CA LEU A 34 -6.13 8.06 2.79
C LEU A 34 -4.64 7.83 2.52
N TRP A 35 -4.18 6.57 2.47
CA TRP A 35 -2.80 6.24 2.10
C TRP A 35 -2.49 6.62 0.66
N GLU A 36 -3.36 6.29 -0.30
CA GLU A 36 -3.17 6.60 -1.73
C GLU A 36 -3.28 8.11 -2.03
N LEU A 37 -4.03 8.86 -1.22
CA LEU A 37 -4.10 10.31 -1.26
C LEU A 37 -2.95 11.01 -0.52
N GLY A 38 -2.10 10.26 0.20
CA GLY A 38 -1.01 10.82 1.01
C GLY A 38 -1.47 11.60 2.24
N LYS A 39 -2.71 11.39 2.70
CA LYS A 39 -3.28 12.04 3.89
C LYS A 39 -2.92 11.33 5.19
N SER A 40 -2.52 10.07 5.12
CA SER A 40 -1.97 9.31 6.23
C SER A 40 -0.93 8.30 5.71
N LEU A 41 -0.18 7.69 6.61
CA LEU A 41 0.82 6.69 6.27
C LEU A 41 0.39 5.30 6.79
N PRO A 42 0.73 4.22 6.08
CA PRO A 42 0.57 2.87 6.61
C PRO A 42 1.47 2.66 7.82
N ASP A 43 0.97 1.89 8.79
CA ASP A 43 1.79 1.46 9.91
C ASP A 43 2.78 0.36 9.49
N VAL A 44 3.74 0.04 10.35
CA VAL A 44 4.77 -0.96 10.08
C VAL A 44 4.17 -2.33 9.75
N LYS A 45 3.08 -2.71 10.43
CA LYS A 45 2.40 -3.99 10.21
C LYS A 45 1.78 -4.05 8.82
N SER A 46 1.13 -2.98 8.38
CA SER A 46 0.54 -2.86 7.04
C SER A 46 1.61 -2.94 5.97
N VAL A 47 2.74 -2.25 6.15
CA VAL A 47 3.88 -2.33 5.22
C VAL A 47 4.41 -3.77 5.12
N ILE A 48 4.61 -4.46 6.25
CA ILE A 48 5.06 -5.87 6.26
C ILE A 48 4.04 -6.80 5.58
N ASN A 49 2.75 -6.53 5.69
CA ASN A 49 1.74 -7.33 4.99
C ASN A 49 1.72 -7.01 3.49
N MET A 50 1.88 -5.75 3.11
CA MET A 50 2.00 -5.33 1.71
C MET A 50 3.19 -5.99 1.02
N THR A 51 4.35 -6.17 1.67
CA THR A 51 5.49 -6.89 1.06
C THR A 51 5.12 -8.31 0.65
N LYS A 52 4.29 -8.98 1.45
CA LYS A 52 3.82 -10.35 1.16
C LYS A 52 2.76 -10.38 0.06
N ILE A 53 1.83 -9.42 0.06
CA ILE A 53 0.75 -9.32 -0.93
C ILE A 53 1.32 -8.98 -2.31
N PHE A 54 2.18 -7.95 -2.37
CA PHE A 54 2.72 -7.42 -3.61
C PHE A 54 4.01 -8.12 -4.07
N LYS A 55 4.60 -8.97 -3.21
CA LYS A 55 5.88 -9.67 -3.46
C LYS A 55 7.04 -8.74 -3.79
N VAL A 56 7.11 -7.62 -3.06
CA VAL A 56 8.17 -6.59 -3.18
C VAL A 56 8.79 -6.32 -1.80
N THR A 57 9.93 -5.61 -1.77
CA THR A 57 10.56 -5.20 -0.52
C THR A 57 9.87 -4.00 0.11
N SER A 58 10.08 -3.80 1.41
CA SER A 58 9.60 -2.59 2.11
C SER A 58 10.18 -1.32 1.52
N ASP A 59 11.45 -1.32 1.09
CA ASP A 59 12.11 -0.19 0.44
C ASP A 59 11.37 0.27 -0.80
N TYR A 60 10.88 -0.69 -1.62
CA TYR A 60 10.09 -0.39 -2.81
C TYR A 60 8.74 0.24 -2.45
N ILE A 61 8.05 -0.29 -1.44
CA ILE A 61 6.76 0.25 -0.97
C ILE A 61 6.94 1.67 -0.43
N LEU A 62 7.97 1.88 0.40
CA LEU A 62 8.29 3.16 1.01
C LEU A 62 8.90 4.16 0.01
N CYS A 63 9.11 3.73 -1.24
CA CYS A 63 9.84 4.43 -2.29
C CYS A 63 11.16 5.06 -1.78
N ILE A 64 11.92 4.30 -0.98
CA ILE A 64 13.25 4.72 -0.53
C ILE A 64 14.18 4.57 -1.74
N GLU A 65 14.42 5.67 -2.44
CA GLU A 65 15.46 5.76 -3.47
C GLU A 65 16.83 5.49 -2.83
N LYS A 66 17.67 4.72 -3.52
CA LYS A 66 19.11 4.63 -3.20
C LYS A 66 19.84 5.87 -3.71
#